data_AF-A0A0F7GEI7-F1
#
_entry.id   AF-A0A0F7GEI7-F1
#
_cell.length_a   1.000
_cell.length_b   1.000
_cell.length_c   1.000
_cell.angle_alpha   90.00
_cell.angle_beta   90.00
_cell.angle_gamma   90.00
#
_symmetry.space_group_name_H-M   'P 1'
#
loop_
_entity.id
_entity.type
_entity.pdbx_description
1 polymer ?
#
loop_
_entity_poly.entity_id
_entity_poly.type
_entity_poly.pdbx_seq_one_letter_code
_entity_poly.pdbx_strand_id
1 'polypeptide(L)'
;MTQKDNTGLQSDKELEPLFELVKLKRQKHGEKYDRFIFAVIELLRHEFPHVFGNMPDQNLMQMVSFVDVIGEDSHRMMKQLQEACAGCGWCCSQTVGVIVTAEDAERISRKLKVKKLDYFAVNDGVWMIKKAHPCQWWNQRNGRCRIYNIRPQTCRTWPTLPNDKSQSCLQPVAECAYAVRVTAVKVIESIRSSEQANIRTGQSVN
;
A
#
# COMPACT_ATOMS: atom_id res chain seq x y z
N MET A 1 -29.00 -9.68 43.61
CA MET A 1 -28.15 -8.55 43.17
C MET A 1 -26.78 -9.11 42.82
N THR A 2 -26.58 -9.40 41.53
CA THR A 2 -25.27 -9.73 40.97
C THR A 2 -25.24 -9.07 39.59
N GLN A 3 -24.44 -8.01 39.50
CA GLN A 3 -24.13 -7.32 38.25
C GLN A 3 -23.41 -8.32 37.35
N LYS A 4 -23.89 -8.49 36.11
CA LYS A 4 -23.13 -9.14 35.05
C LYS A 4 -22.46 -8.03 34.26
N ASP A 5 -21.15 -7.94 34.43
CA ASP A 5 -20.24 -7.14 33.62
C ASP A 5 -20.43 -7.51 32.14
N ASN A 6 -20.85 -6.52 31.35
CA ASN A 6 -21.19 -6.68 29.93
C ASN A 6 -20.20 -5.90 29.06
N THR A 7 -18.91 -6.19 29.20
CA THR A 7 -17.82 -5.51 28.45
C THR A 7 -16.67 -6.47 28.14
N GLY A 8 -16.95 -7.61 27.50
CA GLY A 8 -15.91 -8.61 27.22
C GLY A 8 -16.05 -9.48 25.97
N LEU A 9 -17.10 -9.33 25.16
CA LEU A 9 -17.31 -10.16 23.96
C LEU A 9 -17.98 -9.36 22.83
N GLN A 10 -17.26 -8.44 22.19
CA GLN A 10 -17.55 -8.13 20.79
C GLN A 10 -16.83 -9.16 19.91
N SER A 11 -17.42 -10.37 19.91
CA SER A 11 -17.46 -11.38 18.84
C SER A 11 -16.18 -11.70 18.04
N ASP A 12 -15.31 -12.57 18.59
CA ASP A 12 -14.26 -13.27 17.83
C ASP A 12 -14.78 -13.94 16.52
N LYS A 13 -16.04 -14.37 16.49
CA LYS A 13 -16.69 -14.97 15.31
C LYS A 13 -16.93 -14.00 14.15
N GLU A 14 -17.11 -12.70 14.40
CA GLU A 14 -17.41 -11.72 13.33
C GLU A 14 -16.13 -11.25 12.63
N LEU A 15 -14.99 -11.36 13.31
CA LEU A 15 -13.67 -11.01 12.78
C LEU A 15 -12.95 -12.18 12.10
N GLU A 16 -13.46 -13.41 12.22
CA GLU A 16 -12.88 -14.62 11.60
C GLU A 16 -12.55 -14.43 10.10
N PRO A 17 -13.45 -13.86 9.25
CA PRO A 17 -13.13 -13.64 7.85
C PRO A 17 -11.96 -12.67 7.64
N LEU A 18 -11.79 -11.71 8.55
CA LEU A 18 -10.74 -10.71 8.49
C LEU A 18 -9.38 -11.31 8.85
N PHE A 19 -9.33 -12.16 9.88
CA PHE A 19 -8.11 -12.90 10.23
C PHE A 19 -7.66 -13.82 9.10
N GLU A 20 -8.58 -14.50 8.41
CA GLU A 20 -8.24 -15.33 7.25
C GLU A 20 -7.70 -14.49 6.08
N LEU A 21 -8.25 -13.30 5.81
CA LEU A 21 -7.68 -12.40 4.79
C LEU A 21 -6.25 -11.96 5.13
N VAL A 22 -5.99 -11.61 6.40
CA VAL A 22 -4.63 -11.26 6.86
C VAL A 22 -3.69 -12.45 6.70
N LYS A 23 -4.13 -13.64 7.09
CA LYS A 23 -3.35 -14.88 6.98
C LYS A 23 -3.01 -15.21 5.53
N LEU A 24 -3.96 -15.10 4.61
CA LEU A 24 -3.73 -15.28 3.18
C LEU A 24 -2.72 -14.26 2.63
N LYS A 25 -2.84 -12.98 3.02
CA LYS A 25 -1.90 -11.94 2.60
C LYS A 25 -0.49 -12.20 3.15
N ARG A 26 -0.37 -12.60 4.42
CA ARG A 26 0.90 -12.99 5.04
C ARG A 26 1.50 -14.24 4.37
N GLN A 27 0.70 -15.25 4.02
CA GLN A 27 1.19 -16.42 3.27
C GLN A 27 1.72 -16.04 1.88
N LYS A 28 1.04 -15.12 1.18
CA LYS A 28 1.45 -14.65 -0.15
C LYS A 28 2.77 -13.86 -0.12
N HIS A 29 2.99 -13.03 0.89
CA HIS A 29 4.12 -12.08 0.93
C HIS A 29 5.25 -12.52 1.89
N GLY A 30 4.99 -13.45 2.79
CA GLY A 30 5.93 -13.94 3.81
C GLY A 30 6.44 -12.83 4.72
N GLU A 31 7.70 -12.96 5.15
CA GLU A 31 8.40 -12.01 6.03
C GLU A 31 8.44 -10.58 5.49
N LYS A 32 8.30 -10.37 4.17
CA LYS A 32 8.21 -9.03 3.58
C LYS A 32 6.99 -8.27 4.10
N TYR A 33 5.89 -8.98 4.34
CA TYR A 33 4.69 -8.39 4.90
C TYR A 33 4.91 -7.95 6.34
N ASP A 34 5.55 -8.78 7.17
CA ASP A 34 5.81 -8.44 8.56
C ASP A 34 6.78 -7.25 8.68
N ARG A 35 7.82 -7.19 7.83
CA ARG A 35 8.68 -6.00 7.72
C ARG A 35 7.91 -4.75 7.33
N PHE A 36 6.93 -4.86 6.45
CA PHE A 36 6.08 -3.74 6.04
C PHE A 36 5.19 -3.25 7.19
N ILE A 37 4.51 -4.18 7.88
CA ILE A 37 3.69 -3.85 9.05
C ILE A 37 4.54 -3.18 10.13
N PHE A 38 5.72 -3.72 10.41
CA PHE A 38 6.65 -3.13 11.38
C PHE A 38 7.07 -1.71 10.99
N ALA A 39 7.40 -1.47 9.71
CA ALA A 39 7.73 -0.12 9.22
C ALA A 39 6.58 0.88 9.41
N VAL A 40 5.32 0.45 9.24
CA VAL A 40 4.14 1.27 9.52
C VAL A 40 4.00 1.57 11.01
N ILE A 41 4.21 0.57 11.87
CA ILE A 41 4.17 0.71 13.33
C ILE A 41 5.20 1.72 13.82
N GLU A 42 6.44 1.61 13.34
CA GLU A 42 7.51 2.54 13.69
C GLU A 42 7.17 3.97 13.27
N LEU A 43 6.60 4.15 12.07
CA LEU A 43 6.14 5.47 11.63
C LEU A 43 5.02 6.02 12.52
N LEU A 44 4.03 5.20 12.87
CA LEU A 44 2.91 5.58 13.74
C LEU A 44 3.42 6.00 15.13
N ARG A 45 4.33 5.22 15.72
CA ARG A 45 4.93 5.55 17.04
C ARG A 45 5.76 6.81 17.00
N HIS A 46 6.53 7.00 15.94
CA HIS A 46 7.35 8.19 15.77
C HIS A 46 6.51 9.46 15.61
N GLU A 47 5.46 9.43 14.78
CA GLU A 47 4.64 10.61 14.49
C GLU A 47 3.55 10.88 15.55
N PHE A 48 3.06 9.84 16.22
CA PHE A 48 1.97 9.94 17.20
C PHE A 48 2.29 9.16 18.50
N PRO A 49 3.37 9.51 19.22
CA PRO A 49 3.82 8.77 20.41
C PRO A 49 2.79 8.75 21.53
N HIS A 50 1.98 9.80 21.67
CA HIS A 50 0.92 9.88 22.68
C HIS A 50 -0.21 8.86 22.44
N VAL A 51 -0.42 8.43 21.18
CA VAL A 51 -1.48 7.50 20.81
C VAL A 51 -0.96 6.06 20.78
N PHE A 52 0.21 5.84 20.16
CA PHE A 52 0.71 4.48 19.90
C PHE A 52 1.94 4.08 20.72
N GLY A 53 2.55 4.99 21.47
CA GLY A 53 3.81 4.74 22.17
C GLY A 53 3.74 3.61 23.20
N ASN A 54 2.63 3.55 23.95
CA ASN A 54 2.41 2.51 24.97
C ASN A 54 1.55 1.34 24.48
N MET A 55 1.11 1.36 23.21
CA MET A 55 0.27 0.29 22.68
C MET A 55 1.13 -0.96 22.41
N PRO A 56 0.74 -2.16 22.89
CA PRO A 56 1.48 -3.38 22.63
C PRO A 56 1.64 -3.66 21.13
N ASP A 57 2.80 -4.19 20.73
CA ASP A 57 3.12 -4.52 19.33
C ASP A 57 2.04 -5.41 18.70
N GLN A 58 1.54 -6.41 19.44
CA GLN A 58 0.51 -7.33 18.94
C GLN A 58 -0.78 -6.60 18.53
N ASN A 59 -1.21 -5.60 19.31
CA ASN A 59 -2.41 -4.82 19.02
C ASN A 59 -2.20 -3.94 17.79
N LEU A 60 -1.04 -3.29 17.69
CA LEU A 60 -0.67 -2.48 16.52
C LEU A 60 -0.55 -3.33 15.26
N MET A 61 0.10 -4.49 15.34
CA MET A 61 0.23 -5.42 14.23
C MET A 61 -1.14 -5.87 13.72
N GLN A 62 -2.06 -6.22 14.63
CA GLN A 62 -3.41 -6.61 14.27
C GLN A 62 -4.17 -5.45 13.61
N MET A 63 -4.14 -4.26 14.22
CA MET A 63 -4.82 -3.08 13.70
C MET A 63 -4.32 -2.68 12.30
N VAL A 64 -3.00 -2.59 12.12
CA VAL A 64 -2.41 -2.23 10.82
C VAL A 64 -2.73 -3.31 9.78
N SER A 65 -2.65 -4.59 10.14
CA SER A 65 -2.95 -5.69 9.22
C SER A 65 -4.41 -5.65 8.75
N PHE A 66 -5.33 -5.35 9.66
CA PHE A 66 -6.75 -5.19 9.32
C PHE A 66 -6.97 -4.04 8.35
N VAL A 67 -6.45 -2.85 8.65
CA VAL A 67 -6.57 -1.68 7.78
C VAL A 67 -5.95 -1.92 6.40
N ASP A 68 -4.89 -2.70 6.32
CA ASP A 68 -4.26 -3.04 5.05
C ASP A 68 -5.10 -3.99 4.18
N VAL A 69 -5.89 -4.91 4.77
CA VAL A 69 -6.75 -5.85 4.01
C VAL A 69 -8.18 -5.36 3.76
N ILE A 70 -8.77 -4.57 4.67
CA ILE A 70 -10.16 -4.07 4.55
C ILE A 70 -10.29 -2.56 4.45
N GLY A 71 -9.25 -1.80 4.78
CA GLY A 71 -9.34 -0.35 4.77
C GLY A 71 -9.66 0.18 3.38
N GLU A 72 -10.25 1.39 3.34
CA GLU A 72 -10.73 2.06 2.13
C GLU A 72 -9.78 1.98 0.93
N ASP A 73 -10.34 2.11 -0.28
CA ASP A 73 -9.57 2.13 -1.52
C ASP A 73 -8.38 3.09 -1.40
N SER A 74 -7.19 2.54 -1.62
CA SER A 74 -5.94 3.28 -1.45
C SER A 74 -5.81 4.41 -2.46
N HIS A 75 -6.59 4.39 -3.54
CA HIS A 75 -6.53 5.41 -4.59
C HIS A 75 -6.73 6.84 -4.06
N ARG A 76 -7.74 7.08 -3.21
CA ARG A 76 -8.00 8.43 -2.68
C ARG A 76 -6.82 8.92 -1.85
N MET A 77 -6.36 8.09 -0.91
CA MET A 77 -5.23 8.40 -0.04
C MET A 77 -3.94 8.62 -0.82
N MET A 78 -3.66 7.76 -1.79
CA MET A 78 -2.50 7.89 -2.67
C MET A 78 -2.54 9.20 -3.46
N LYS A 79 -3.70 9.58 -4.00
CA LYS A 79 -3.83 10.87 -4.69
C LYS A 79 -3.57 12.06 -3.77
N GLN A 80 -3.98 11.97 -2.50
CA GLN A 80 -3.77 13.04 -1.52
C GLN A 80 -2.34 13.11 -1.00
N LEU A 81 -1.62 11.99 -0.97
CA LEU A 81 -0.29 11.85 -0.36
C LEU A 81 0.84 11.70 -1.39
N GLN A 82 0.69 12.25 -2.60
CA GLN A 82 1.68 12.06 -3.67
C GLN A 82 3.08 12.56 -3.28
N GLU A 83 3.14 13.61 -2.47
CA GLU A 83 4.36 14.22 -1.91
C GLU A 83 5.11 13.31 -0.94
N ALA A 84 4.46 12.28 -0.39
CA ALA A 84 5.10 11.27 0.45
C ALA A 84 6.09 10.39 -0.34
N CYS A 85 6.03 10.42 -1.67
CA CYS A 85 7.01 9.73 -2.50
C CYS A 85 8.37 10.44 -2.48
N ALA A 86 9.34 9.84 -1.80
CA ALA A 86 10.72 10.34 -1.73
C ALA A 86 11.49 10.31 -3.07
N GLY A 87 10.92 9.74 -4.15
CA GLY A 87 11.61 9.59 -5.43
C GLY A 87 12.85 8.68 -5.35
N CYS A 88 12.90 7.78 -4.37
CA CYS A 88 14.06 6.94 -4.03
C CYS A 88 14.42 5.90 -5.10
N GLY A 89 13.50 5.58 -6.00
CA GLY A 89 13.74 4.64 -7.10
C GLY A 89 13.53 3.17 -6.78
N TRP A 90 13.08 2.82 -5.57
CA TRP A 90 12.83 1.42 -5.19
C TRP A 90 11.94 0.72 -6.23
N CYS A 91 10.84 1.36 -6.63
CA CYS A 91 9.93 0.88 -7.67
C CYS A 91 10.61 0.67 -9.04
N CYS A 92 11.62 1.47 -9.38
CA CYS A 92 12.37 1.33 -10.62
C CYS A 92 13.42 0.22 -10.53
N SER A 93 13.97 -0.04 -9.34
CA SER A 93 15.03 -1.03 -9.15
C SER A 93 14.51 -2.44 -8.87
N GLN A 94 13.38 -2.58 -8.17
CA GLN A 94 12.92 -3.85 -7.58
C GLN A 94 11.61 -4.38 -8.18
N THR A 95 10.87 -3.59 -8.98
CA THR A 95 9.63 -4.10 -9.59
C THR A 95 9.96 -5.10 -10.70
N VAL A 96 9.51 -6.34 -10.53
CA VAL A 96 9.61 -7.39 -11.55
C VAL A 96 8.39 -7.32 -12.45
N GLY A 97 8.61 -7.17 -13.76
CA GLY A 97 7.54 -7.10 -14.74
C GLY A 97 6.73 -5.81 -14.63
N VAL A 98 6.75 -4.99 -15.67
CA VAL A 98 5.93 -3.77 -15.72
C VAL A 98 5.07 -3.84 -16.96
N ILE A 99 3.79 -4.15 -16.75
CA ILE A 99 2.74 -4.07 -17.75
C ILE A 99 2.51 -2.60 -18.08
N VAL A 100 2.32 -2.30 -19.36
CA VAL A 100 2.00 -0.96 -19.85
C VAL A 100 0.83 -1.06 -20.83
N THR A 101 0.15 0.05 -21.08
CA THR A 101 -0.86 0.08 -22.14
C THR A 101 -0.20 0.21 -23.51
N ALA A 102 -0.92 -0.13 -24.57
CA ALA A 102 -0.46 0.12 -25.93
C ALA A 102 -0.20 1.62 -26.18
N GLU A 103 -1.03 2.49 -25.57
CA GLU A 103 -0.90 3.94 -25.59
C GLU A 103 0.34 4.42 -24.84
N ASP A 104 0.65 3.86 -23.66
CA ASP A 104 1.87 4.18 -22.91
C ASP A 104 3.11 3.86 -23.73
N ALA A 105 3.17 2.65 -24.28
CA ALA A 105 4.31 2.21 -25.08
C ALA A 105 4.50 3.09 -26.32
N GLU A 106 3.41 3.48 -26.97
CA GLU A 106 3.42 4.41 -28.11
C GLU A 106 3.88 5.82 -27.71
N ARG A 107 3.26 6.41 -26.68
CA ARG A 107 3.57 7.74 -26.15
C ARG A 107 5.02 7.87 -25.69
N ILE A 108 5.53 6.86 -24.98
CA ILE A 108 6.93 6.82 -24.50
C ILE A 108 7.88 6.74 -25.69
N SER A 109 7.61 5.86 -26.66
CA SER A 109 8.46 5.67 -27.83
C SER A 109 8.57 6.94 -28.68
N ARG A 110 7.44 7.63 -28.92
CA ARG A 110 7.43 8.92 -29.61
C ARG A 110 8.27 9.99 -28.91
N LYS A 111 8.16 10.10 -27.59
CA LYS A 111 8.91 11.09 -26.80
C LYS A 111 10.41 10.78 -26.75
N LEU A 112 10.79 9.51 -26.77
CA LEU A 112 12.18 9.06 -26.81
C LEU A 112 12.77 9.02 -28.23
N LYS A 113 11.94 9.15 -29.28
CA LYS A 113 12.33 9.04 -30.70
C LYS A 113 12.98 7.68 -31.02
N VAL A 114 12.36 6.60 -30.53
CA VAL A 114 12.80 5.20 -30.69
C VAL A 114 11.67 4.33 -31.23
N LYS A 115 11.97 3.13 -31.73
CA LYS A 115 10.91 2.19 -32.12
C LYS A 115 10.32 1.55 -30.88
N LYS A 116 9.00 1.33 -30.90
CA LYS A 116 8.26 0.70 -29.78
C LYS A 116 8.85 -0.65 -29.38
N LEU A 117 9.16 -1.48 -30.36
CA LEU A 117 9.71 -2.82 -30.14
C LEU A 117 11.15 -2.81 -29.61
N ASP A 118 11.85 -1.67 -29.54
CA ASP A 118 13.19 -1.61 -28.94
C ASP A 118 13.10 -1.74 -27.40
N TYR A 119 12.03 -1.20 -26.80
CA TYR A 119 11.86 -1.11 -25.36
C TYR A 119 10.69 -1.91 -24.79
N PHE A 120 9.72 -2.26 -25.64
CA PHE A 120 8.53 -2.99 -25.22
C PHE A 120 8.42 -4.34 -25.93
N ALA A 121 7.90 -5.32 -25.22
CA ALA A 121 7.50 -6.62 -25.76
C ALA A 121 5.98 -6.77 -25.65
N VAL A 122 5.41 -7.64 -26.48
CA VAL A 122 4.00 -8.02 -26.42
C VAL A 122 3.94 -9.52 -26.33
N ASN A 123 3.34 -10.02 -25.25
CA ASN A 123 3.04 -11.44 -25.07
C ASN A 123 1.55 -11.55 -24.79
N ASP A 124 0.84 -12.38 -25.56
CA ASP A 124 -0.61 -12.62 -25.40
C ASP A 124 -1.44 -11.33 -25.32
N GLY A 125 -1.09 -10.34 -26.15
CA GLY A 125 -1.75 -9.03 -26.19
C GLY A 125 -1.38 -8.06 -25.05
N VAL A 126 -0.56 -8.48 -24.09
CA VAL A 126 -0.10 -7.66 -22.97
C VAL A 126 1.23 -7.00 -23.30
N TRP A 127 1.26 -5.67 -23.27
CA TRP A 127 2.48 -4.89 -23.46
C TRP A 127 3.29 -4.83 -22.16
N MET A 128 4.61 -5.04 -22.25
CA MET A 128 5.51 -4.99 -21.10
C MET A 128 6.83 -4.29 -21.43
N ILE A 129 7.46 -3.69 -20.43
CA ILE A 129 8.84 -3.19 -20.56
C ILE A 129 9.81 -4.38 -20.61
N LYS A 130 10.66 -4.47 -21.65
CA LYS A 130 11.61 -5.57 -21.84
C LYS A 130 12.61 -5.72 -20.68
N LYS A 131 13.16 -4.59 -20.23
CA LYS A 131 14.14 -4.52 -19.13
C LYS A 131 13.49 -3.82 -17.94
N ALA A 132 12.64 -4.54 -17.23
CA ALA A 132 11.86 -4.01 -16.09
C ALA A 132 12.59 -4.14 -14.74
N HIS A 133 13.53 -5.08 -14.61
CA HIS A 133 14.21 -5.37 -13.34
C HIS A 133 15.74 -5.56 -13.50
N PRO A 134 16.57 -4.58 -13.09
CA PRO A 134 16.16 -3.21 -12.82
C PRO A 134 15.59 -2.55 -14.09
N CYS A 135 14.71 -1.57 -13.92
CA CYS A 135 14.12 -0.85 -15.02
C CYS A 135 15.21 -0.16 -15.86
N GLN A 136 15.16 -0.31 -17.17
CA GLN A 136 16.12 0.34 -18.08
C GLN A 136 16.16 1.86 -17.93
N TRP A 137 15.11 2.50 -17.42
CA TRP A 137 15.11 3.96 -17.19
C TRP A 137 15.54 4.35 -15.77
N TRP A 138 15.89 3.40 -14.91
CA TRP A 138 16.43 3.69 -13.59
C TRP A 138 17.84 4.27 -13.71
N ASN A 139 18.09 5.39 -13.03
CA ASN A 139 19.43 5.96 -12.87
C ASN A 139 20.03 5.45 -11.55
N GLN A 140 21.00 4.54 -11.65
CA GLN A 140 21.68 3.95 -10.50
C GLN A 140 22.46 4.97 -9.66
N ARG A 141 22.87 6.12 -10.23
CA ARG A 141 23.66 7.12 -9.50
C ARG A 141 22.84 7.95 -8.52
N ASN A 142 21.56 8.16 -8.79
CA ASN A 142 20.72 9.04 -7.97
C ASN A 142 19.31 8.48 -7.68
N GLY A 143 19.04 7.23 -8.04
CA GLY A 143 17.76 6.56 -7.84
C GLY A 143 16.63 7.02 -8.76
N ARG A 144 16.78 8.09 -9.54
CA ARG A 144 15.66 8.70 -10.27
C ARG A 144 15.32 7.98 -11.57
N CYS A 145 14.05 8.06 -11.97
CA CYS A 145 13.61 7.58 -13.28
C CYS A 145 13.94 8.62 -14.37
N ARG A 146 14.66 8.19 -15.41
CA ARG A 146 15.03 9.03 -16.56
C ARG A 146 13.83 9.49 -17.40
N ILE A 147 12.69 8.81 -17.26
CA ILE A 147 11.45 9.13 -18.00
C ILE A 147 10.30 9.51 -17.06
N TYR A 148 10.59 10.01 -15.85
CA TYR A 148 9.58 10.22 -14.79
C TYR A 148 8.32 10.95 -15.27
N ASN A 149 8.47 12.03 -16.04
CA ASN A 149 7.34 12.85 -16.54
C ASN A 149 6.46 12.11 -17.56
N ILE A 150 7.02 11.12 -18.26
CA ILE A 150 6.32 10.32 -19.27
C ILE A 150 6.17 8.86 -18.83
N ARG A 151 6.35 8.55 -17.54
CA ARG A 151 6.23 7.20 -16.99
C ARG A 151 4.88 6.57 -17.35
N PRO A 152 4.82 5.24 -17.54
CA PRO A 152 3.58 4.54 -17.85
C PRO A 152 2.60 4.58 -16.67
N GLN A 153 1.33 4.28 -16.92
CA GLN A 153 0.28 4.33 -15.91
C GLN A 153 0.60 3.46 -14.69
N THR A 154 1.09 2.25 -14.90
CA THR A 154 1.54 1.34 -13.83
C THR A 154 2.58 1.98 -12.92
N CYS A 155 3.50 2.80 -13.45
CA CYS A 155 4.48 3.52 -12.64
C CYS A 155 3.92 4.78 -11.97
N ARG A 156 2.81 5.35 -12.46
CA ARG A 156 2.12 6.49 -11.83
C ARG A 156 1.31 6.06 -10.63
N THR A 157 0.72 4.87 -10.70
CA THR A 157 -0.14 4.32 -9.64
C THR A 157 0.61 3.39 -8.70
N TRP A 158 1.87 3.05 -8.97
CA TRP A 158 2.70 2.28 -8.03
C TRP A 158 2.70 2.93 -6.62
N PRO A 159 2.54 2.18 -5.51
CA PRO A 159 2.57 0.72 -5.38
C PRO A 159 1.20 0.03 -5.44
N THR A 160 0.23 0.48 -6.24
CA THR A 160 -1.03 -0.28 -6.38
C THR A 160 -0.86 -1.56 -7.20
N LEU A 161 -1.57 -2.62 -6.82
CA LEU A 161 -1.94 -3.73 -7.70
C LEU A 161 -3.47 -3.87 -7.72
N PRO A 162 -4.08 -4.17 -8.87
CA PRO A 162 -5.46 -4.64 -8.89
C PRO A 162 -5.53 -5.96 -8.12
N ASN A 163 -6.50 -6.09 -7.21
CA ASN A 163 -6.88 -7.35 -6.61
C ASN A 163 -7.91 -8.10 -7.48
N ASP A 164 -8.32 -9.30 -7.07
CA ASP A 164 -9.30 -10.13 -7.79
C ASP A 164 -10.67 -9.46 -7.97
N LYS A 165 -10.97 -8.43 -7.16
CA LYS A 165 -12.17 -7.59 -7.24
C LYS A 165 -11.93 -6.28 -8.01
N SER A 166 -10.81 -6.16 -8.71
CA SER A 166 -10.39 -4.95 -9.45
C SER A 166 -10.23 -3.68 -8.60
N GLN A 167 -10.09 -3.82 -7.28
CA GLN A 167 -9.79 -2.71 -6.38
C GLN A 167 -8.28 -2.48 -6.30
N SER A 168 -7.87 -1.21 -6.15
CA SER A 168 -6.46 -0.84 -6.06
C SER A 168 -5.92 -1.09 -4.64
N CYS A 169 -5.32 -2.26 -4.43
CA CYS A 169 -4.65 -2.59 -3.17
C CYS A 169 -3.20 -2.11 -3.18
N LEU A 170 -2.74 -1.60 -2.04
CA LEU A 170 -1.34 -1.23 -1.85
C LEU A 170 -0.46 -2.49 -1.74
N GLN A 171 0.69 -2.48 -2.42
CA GLN A 171 1.73 -3.49 -2.22
C GLN A 171 2.45 -3.23 -0.88
N PRO A 172 2.64 -4.27 -0.05
CA PRO A 172 3.34 -4.13 1.22
C PRO A 172 4.85 -4.07 0.99
N VAL A 173 5.37 -2.87 0.76
CA VAL A 173 6.79 -2.62 0.50
C VAL A 173 7.36 -1.76 1.62
N ALA A 174 8.07 -2.40 2.55
CA ALA A 174 8.65 -1.75 3.73
C ALA A 174 9.65 -0.64 3.36
N GLU A 175 10.41 -0.85 2.29
CA GLU A 175 11.43 0.08 1.81
C GLU A 175 10.83 1.31 1.09
N CYS A 176 9.51 1.35 0.93
CA CYS A 176 8.82 2.47 0.32
C CYS A 176 8.12 3.35 1.36
N ALA A 177 8.73 4.50 1.66
CA ALA A 177 8.14 5.51 2.55
C ALA A 177 6.72 5.93 2.14
N TYR A 178 6.42 5.95 0.84
CA TYR A 178 5.08 6.27 0.35
C TYR A 178 4.06 5.18 0.70
N ALA A 179 4.40 3.90 0.50
CA ALA A 179 3.50 2.81 0.87
C ALA A 179 3.26 2.79 2.39
N VAL A 180 4.33 2.93 3.16
CA VAL A 180 4.28 2.97 4.63
C VAL A 180 3.40 4.15 5.10
N ARG A 181 3.61 5.36 4.57
CA ARG A 181 2.83 6.54 4.95
C ARG A 181 1.36 6.42 4.58
N VAL A 182 1.03 5.92 3.38
CA VAL A 182 -0.37 5.70 2.97
C VAL A 182 -1.08 4.78 3.95
N THR A 183 -0.46 3.65 4.32
CA THR A 183 -1.07 2.73 5.30
C THR A 183 -1.15 3.35 6.69
N ALA A 184 -0.14 4.09 7.15
CA ALA A 184 -0.20 4.79 8.43
C ALA A 184 -1.37 5.78 8.48
N VAL A 185 -1.57 6.60 7.43
CA VAL A 185 -2.71 7.53 7.37
C VAL A 185 -4.05 6.79 7.34
N LYS A 186 -4.15 5.66 6.62
CA LYS A 186 -5.36 4.82 6.67
C LYS A 186 -5.67 4.34 8.09
N VAL A 187 -4.65 4.02 8.89
CA VAL A 187 -4.84 3.62 10.29
C VAL A 187 -5.42 4.78 11.11
N ILE A 188 -4.85 5.98 10.98
CA ILE A 188 -5.35 7.17 11.67
C ILE A 188 -6.81 7.46 11.31
N GLU A 189 -7.15 7.45 10.02
CA GLU A 189 -8.51 7.72 9.56
C GLU A 189 -9.50 6.63 9.99
N SER A 190 -9.06 5.38 10.09
CA SER A 190 -9.89 4.28 10.64
C SER A 190 -10.24 4.53 12.11
N ILE A 191 -9.27 4.97 12.92
CA ILE A 191 -9.51 5.29 14.34
C ILE A 191 -10.49 6.46 14.47
N ARG A 192 -10.25 7.56 13.72
CA ARG A 192 -11.12 8.74 13.73
C ARG A 192 -12.56 8.42 13.33
N SER A 193 -12.71 7.50 12.37
CA SER A 193 -14.03 7.04 11.91
C SER A 193 -14.76 6.23 12.99
N SER A 194 -14.04 5.37 13.72
CA SER A 194 -14.57 4.61 14.86
C SER A 194 -14.97 5.53 16.03
N GLU A 195 -14.15 6.53 16.36
CA GLU A 195 -14.46 7.53 17.39
C GLU A 195 -15.73 8.32 17.05
N GLN A 196 -15.85 8.79 15.82
CA GLN A 196 -17.05 9.52 15.36
C GLN A 196 -18.29 8.64 15.33
N ALA A 197 -18.16 7.36 14.99
CA ALA A 197 -19.25 6.40 15.08
C ALA A 197 -19.70 6.19 16.53
N ASN A 198 -18.75 6.06 17.48
CA ASN A 198 -19.04 5.90 18.91
C ASN A 198 -19.69 7.15 19.52
N ILE A 199 -19.27 8.36 19.10
CA ILE A 199 -19.91 9.62 19.49
C ILE A 199 -21.35 9.68 18.96
N ARG A 200 -21.59 9.24 17.71
CA ARG A 200 -22.93 9.21 17.10
C ARG A 200 -23.86 8.15 17.69
N THR A 201 -23.32 7.03 18.18
CA THR A 201 -24.10 5.97 18.83
C THR A 201 -24.30 6.17 20.34
N GLY A 202 -23.77 7.27 20.90
CA GLY A 202 -23.99 7.65 22.30
C GLY A 202 -23.23 6.79 23.32
N GLN A 203 -22.24 5.99 22.88
CA GLN A 203 -21.36 5.29 23.81
C GLN A 203 -20.26 6.24 24.30
N SER A 204 -20.64 7.07 25.27
CA SER A 204 -19.70 7.85 26.09
C SER A 204 -18.83 6.88 26.89
N VAL A 205 -17.54 6.83 26.56
CA VAL A 205 -16.52 6.22 27.43
C VAL A 205 -16.32 7.17 28.61
N ASN A 206 -16.84 6.79 29.78
CA ASN A 206 -16.47 7.39 31.07
C ASN A 206 -15.04 7.00 31.43
#